data_AF-A0A7S2ITX6-F1
#
_entry.id   AF-A0A7S2ITX6-F1
#
_cell.length_a   1.000
_cell.length_b   1.000
_cell.length_c   1.000
_cell.angle_alpha   90.00
_cell.angle_beta   90.00
_cell.angle_gamma   90.00
#
_symmetry.space_group_name_H-M   'P 1'
#
loop_
_entity.id
_entity.type
_entity.pdbx_description
1 polymer ?
#
loop_
_entity_poly.entity_id
_entity_poly.type
_entity_poly.pdbx_seq_one_letter_code
_entity_poly.pdbx_strand_id
1 'polypeptide(L)'
;PAFTPMMVAGNGYQAMPQRDNGQFTQVLEGSQLVKSESMEMTNDPRFFTDNVLDKRLMAFASLSVVSGLMVQNAMDTAFGMNKEMDFRTVDGILQFVGFLLICLVLFFNMLATYIGVAQPYHTYRLMTAGPTGFEAAAAYYLHKDIISWRHLSIKLMLISLPIYLASSGLRFVVKFDRDNSTSPPLGPK
;
A
#
# COMPACT_ATOMS: atom_id res chain seq x y z
N PRO A 1 4.75 31.47 60.79
CA PRO A 1 3.34 31.52 60.36
C PRO A 1 3.17 32.25 59.01
N ALA A 2 2.84 31.65 57.88
CA ALA A 2 2.64 30.27 57.50
C ALA A 2 2.98 30.20 56.00
N PHE A 3 3.79 29.22 55.61
CA PHE A 3 4.03 28.83 54.22
C PHE A 3 2.88 27.90 53.83
N THR A 4 2.19 28.14 52.72
CA THR A 4 1.30 27.15 52.10
C THR A 4 1.39 27.25 50.57
N PRO A 5 1.48 26.12 49.86
CA PRO A 5 1.81 26.05 48.44
C PRO A 5 0.53 26.06 47.58
N MET A 6 0.56 26.67 46.39
CA MET A 6 -0.45 26.43 45.36
C MET A 6 0.19 25.76 44.14
N MET A 7 -0.01 24.45 44.13
CA MET A 7 -0.41 23.57 43.02
C MET A 7 0.13 23.88 41.61
N VAL A 8 0.98 22.95 41.17
CA VAL A 8 1.18 22.57 39.78
C VAL A 8 -0.16 22.08 39.20
N ALA A 9 -0.71 22.83 38.25
CA ALA A 9 -1.62 22.33 37.22
C ALA A 9 -0.80 22.28 35.93
N GLY A 10 -0.61 21.17 35.23
CA GLY A 10 -1.59 20.16 34.87
C GLY A 10 -1.89 20.33 33.38
N ASN A 11 -1.27 19.49 32.55
CA ASN A 11 -1.55 19.20 31.14
C ASN A 11 -2.50 20.16 30.39
N GLY A 12 -1.90 21.08 29.63
CA GLY A 12 -2.56 21.72 28.49
C GLY A 12 -1.90 21.25 27.20
N TYR A 13 -2.29 20.09 26.68
CA TYR A 13 -2.09 19.78 25.27
C TYR A 13 -2.85 20.83 24.47
N GLN A 14 -2.15 21.88 24.05
CA GLN A 14 -2.69 22.86 23.12
C GLN A 14 -3.00 22.10 21.83
N ALA A 15 -4.30 21.91 21.57
CA ALA A 15 -4.80 21.40 20.30
C ALA A 15 -4.22 22.27 19.19
N MET A 16 -3.39 21.67 18.34
CA MET A 16 -2.85 22.36 17.17
C MET A 16 -4.03 22.83 16.30
N PRO A 17 -3.96 24.05 15.75
CA PRO A 17 -5.01 24.59 14.89
C PRO A 17 -5.21 23.67 13.68
N GLN A 18 -6.45 23.21 13.54
CA GLN A 18 -6.96 22.35 12.48
C GLN A 18 -6.86 23.10 11.14
N ARG A 19 -5.68 23.01 10.53
CA ARG A 19 -5.35 23.67 9.26
C ARG A 19 -5.95 22.85 8.12
N ASP A 20 -6.90 23.43 7.39
CA ASP A 20 -7.48 23.02 6.11
C ASP A 20 -7.03 21.64 5.57
N ASN A 21 -7.62 20.58 6.13
CA ASN A 21 -7.44 19.23 5.62
C ASN A 21 -8.35 19.06 4.41
N GLY A 22 -7.72 19.08 3.23
CA GLY A 22 -8.37 19.05 1.92
C GLY A 22 -9.38 17.92 1.75
N GLN A 23 -10.26 18.09 0.76
CA GLN A 23 -11.38 17.23 0.38
C GLN A 23 -11.11 15.71 0.42
N PHE A 24 -9.85 15.31 0.25
CA PHE A 24 -9.40 13.92 0.39
C PHE A 24 -9.68 13.34 1.80
N THR A 25 -9.48 14.12 2.86
CA THR A 25 -9.66 13.68 4.25
C THR A 25 -11.14 13.45 4.59
N GLN A 26 -12.05 14.27 4.07
CA GLN A 26 -13.51 14.10 4.24
C GLN A 26 -14.05 12.86 3.51
N VAL A 27 -13.57 12.58 2.29
CA VAL A 27 -13.98 11.39 1.54
C VAL A 27 -13.49 10.11 2.23
N LEU A 28 -12.31 10.15 2.84
CA LEU A 28 -11.77 9.04 3.64
C LEU A 28 -12.57 8.83 4.94
N GLU A 29 -12.98 9.89 5.64
CA GLU A 29 -13.81 9.81 6.85
C GLU A 29 -15.20 9.18 6.58
N GLY A 30 -15.82 9.51 5.45
CA GLY A 30 -17.11 8.92 5.02
C GLY A 30 -17.06 7.42 4.69
N SER A 31 -15.88 6.85 4.50
CA SER A 31 -15.70 5.43 4.15
C SER A 31 -15.41 4.50 5.34
N GLN A 32 -15.64 4.96 6.59
CA GLN A 32 -15.26 4.28 7.84
C GLN A 32 -13.76 3.95 7.96
N LEU A 33 -12.88 4.61 7.19
CA LEU A 33 -11.43 4.39 7.23
C LEU A 33 -10.73 5.02 8.44
N VAL A 34 -11.44 5.83 9.23
CA VAL A 34 -10.86 6.62 10.34
C VAL A 34 -11.53 6.23 11.66
N LYS A 35 -11.44 4.94 12.02
CA LYS A 35 -11.58 4.55 13.43
C LYS A 35 -10.17 4.45 14.04
N SER A 36 -9.46 5.58 14.04
CA SER A 36 -8.09 5.69 14.57
C SER A 36 -8.03 5.94 16.08
N GLU A 37 -9.17 5.95 16.79
CA GLU A 37 -9.22 6.28 18.22
C GLU A 37 -8.85 5.13 19.16
N SER A 38 -8.57 3.92 18.65
CA SER A 38 -8.22 2.75 19.48
C SER A 38 -6.76 2.32 19.31
N MET A 39 -5.85 3.29 19.14
CA MET A 39 -4.41 3.05 19.20
C MET A 39 -3.89 3.53 20.56
N GLU A 40 -4.25 2.82 21.62
CA GLU A 40 -3.63 3.01 22.92
C GLU A 40 -2.16 2.58 22.81
N MET A 41 -1.27 3.57 22.67
CA MET A 41 0.17 3.36 22.64
C MET A 41 0.70 3.32 24.08
N THR A 42 0.17 2.42 24.89
CA THR A 42 0.51 2.29 26.32
C THR A 42 1.75 1.40 26.51
N ASN A 43 2.81 1.62 25.73
CA ASN A 43 4.07 0.90 25.90
C ASN A 43 5.23 1.88 26.01
N ASP A 44 5.66 2.12 27.25
CA ASP A 44 6.94 2.75 27.56
C ASP A 44 8.09 1.83 27.09
N PRO A 45 8.99 2.28 26.19
CA PRO A 45 10.11 1.49 25.68
C PRO A 45 11.11 1.07 26.77
N ARG A 46 11.00 1.60 27.99
CA ARG A 46 11.80 1.18 29.15
C ARG A 46 11.36 -0.17 29.75
N PHE A 47 10.13 -0.61 29.46
CA PHE A 47 9.56 -1.84 30.04
C PHE A 47 9.21 -2.93 29.01
N PHE A 48 9.10 -2.60 27.72
CA PHE A 48 8.74 -3.56 26.68
C PHE A 48 9.72 -3.52 25.50
N THR A 49 10.54 -4.56 25.40
CA THR A 49 11.42 -4.83 24.24
C THR A 49 10.62 -5.02 22.94
N ASP A 50 9.35 -5.44 23.05
CA ASP A 50 8.42 -5.62 21.93
C ASP A 50 7.45 -4.43 21.82
N ASN A 51 7.79 -3.44 21.01
CA ASN A 51 6.84 -2.37 20.72
C ASN A 51 5.79 -2.81 19.69
N VAL A 52 4.52 -2.51 19.94
CA VAL A 52 3.41 -2.79 19.01
C VAL A 52 3.62 -2.04 17.68
N LEU A 53 4.29 -0.89 17.72
CA LEU A 53 4.66 -0.11 16.55
C LEU A 53 5.63 -0.89 15.63
N ASP A 54 6.63 -1.56 16.21
CA ASP A 54 7.60 -2.37 15.46
C ASP A 54 6.95 -3.60 14.81
N LYS A 55 6.09 -4.31 15.55
CA LYS A 55 5.32 -5.45 14.98
C LYS A 55 4.47 -5.04 13.78
N ARG A 56 3.84 -3.86 13.84
CA ARG A 56 3.01 -3.33 12.74
C ARG A 56 3.84 -2.82 11.57
N LEU A 57 4.99 -2.19 11.84
CA LEU A 57 5.94 -1.76 10.81
C LEU A 57 6.55 -2.94 10.07
N MET A 58 6.93 -3.98 10.80
CA MET A 58 7.47 -5.22 10.24
C MET A 58 6.43 -5.94 9.37
N ALA A 59 5.17 -6.02 9.83
CA ALA A 59 4.07 -6.56 9.03
C ALA A 59 3.79 -5.72 7.77
N PHE A 60 3.93 -4.40 7.84
CA PHE A 60 3.77 -3.55 6.66
C PHE A 60 4.95 -3.67 5.68
N ALA A 61 6.17 -3.82 6.19
CA ALA A 61 7.37 -4.04 5.39
C ALA A 61 7.28 -5.36 4.61
N SER A 62 6.78 -6.44 5.21
CA SER A 62 6.60 -7.72 4.50
C SER A 62 5.55 -7.62 3.38
N LEU A 63 4.45 -6.88 3.58
CA LEU A 63 3.48 -6.60 2.52
C LEU A 63 4.10 -5.77 1.38
N SER A 64 4.98 -4.83 1.69
CA SER A 64 5.73 -4.06 0.68
C SER A 64 6.61 -4.95 -0.20
N VAL A 65 7.25 -5.97 0.38
CA VAL A 65 8.07 -6.92 -0.38
C VAL A 65 7.20 -7.74 -1.34
N VAL A 66 6.03 -8.21 -0.88
CA VAL A 66 5.07 -8.94 -1.73
C VAL A 66 4.58 -8.07 -2.89
N SER A 67 4.25 -6.80 -2.63
CA SER A 67 3.88 -5.86 -3.69
C SER A 67 5.02 -5.64 -4.69
N GLY A 68 6.27 -5.53 -4.21
CA GLY A 68 7.45 -5.42 -5.09
C GLY A 68 7.66 -6.65 -5.99
N LEU A 69 7.48 -7.85 -5.45
CA LEU A 69 7.49 -9.09 -6.26
C LEU A 69 6.38 -9.09 -7.31
N MET A 70 5.22 -8.54 -6.97
CA MET A 70 4.10 -8.42 -7.91
C MET A 70 4.37 -7.42 -9.02
N VAL A 71 5.09 -6.31 -8.74
CA VAL A 71 5.57 -5.38 -9.78
C VAL A 71 6.48 -6.10 -10.77
N GLN A 72 7.44 -6.88 -10.27
CA GLN A 72 8.36 -7.63 -11.12
C GLN A 72 7.61 -8.59 -12.05
N ASN A 73 6.71 -9.42 -11.49
CA ASN A 73 5.89 -10.35 -12.27
C ASN A 73 5.00 -9.64 -13.29
N ALA A 74 4.41 -8.49 -12.92
CA ALA A 74 3.59 -7.70 -13.82
C ALA A 74 4.42 -7.08 -14.96
N MET A 75 5.65 -6.66 -14.68
CA MET A 75 6.58 -6.10 -15.66
C MET A 75 7.06 -7.16 -16.66
N ASP A 76 7.45 -8.35 -16.18
CA ASP A 76 7.82 -9.48 -17.04
C ASP A 76 6.64 -9.91 -17.93
N THR A 77 5.43 -9.91 -17.35
CA THR A 77 4.18 -10.18 -18.08
C THR A 77 3.95 -9.11 -19.15
N ALA A 78 4.08 -7.83 -18.83
CA ALA A 78 3.87 -6.74 -19.78
C ALA A 78 4.88 -6.79 -20.96
N PHE A 79 6.16 -7.10 -20.69
CA PHE A 79 7.17 -7.18 -21.74
C PHE A 79 7.10 -8.43 -22.61
N GLY A 80 6.63 -9.56 -22.08
CA GLY A 80 6.46 -10.79 -22.85
C GLY A 80 5.28 -10.77 -23.84
N MET A 81 4.55 -9.66 -23.97
CA MET A 81 3.42 -9.55 -24.89
C MET A 81 3.88 -9.25 -26.33
N ASN A 82 3.33 -9.99 -27.29
CA ASN A 82 3.57 -9.76 -28.71
C ASN A 82 3.05 -8.38 -29.12
N LYS A 83 3.88 -7.57 -29.76
CA LYS A 83 3.56 -6.18 -30.15
C LYS A 83 2.64 -6.08 -31.38
N GLU A 84 2.35 -7.20 -32.03
CA GLU A 84 1.41 -7.26 -33.15
C GLU A 84 -0.03 -7.26 -32.62
N MET A 85 -0.59 -6.07 -32.52
CA MET A 85 -1.99 -5.85 -32.16
C MET A 85 -2.77 -5.47 -33.42
N ASP A 86 -3.48 -6.43 -34.01
CA ASP A 86 -4.48 -6.14 -35.04
C ASP A 86 -5.82 -5.83 -34.36
N PHE A 87 -6.23 -4.57 -34.40
CA PHE A 87 -7.50 -4.10 -33.82
C PHE A 87 -8.74 -4.61 -34.57
N ARG A 88 -8.56 -5.30 -35.69
CA ARG A 88 -9.67 -5.88 -36.47
C ARG A 88 -10.15 -7.22 -35.91
N THR A 89 -9.30 -7.92 -35.14
CA THR A 89 -9.61 -9.23 -34.58
C THR A 89 -9.95 -9.11 -33.10
N VAL A 90 -10.92 -9.92 -32.64
CA VAL A 90 -11.36 -9.95 -31.23
C VAL A 90 -10.19 -10.22 -30.28
N ASP A 91 -9.23 -11.06 -30.70
CA ASP A 91 -8.01 -11.36 -29.93
C ASP A 91 -7.12 -10.13 -29.71
N GLY A 92 -7.07 -9.21 -30.67
CA GLY A 92 -6.30 -7.98 -30.55
C GLY A 92 -6.91 -7.02 -29.52
N ILE A 93 -8.24 -6.92 -29.48
CA ILE A 93 -8.96 -6.12 -28.47
C ILE A 93 -8.76 -6.73 -27.09
N LEU A 94 -8.92 -8.06 -26.97
CA LEU A 94 -8.73 -8.77 -25.71
C LEU A 94 -7.29 -8.64 -25.18
N GLN A 95 -6.32 -8.70 -26.08
CA GLN A 95 -4.91 -8.47 -25.77
C GLN A 95 -4.66 -7.03 -25.33
N PHE A 96 -5.25 -6.03 -25.99
CA PHE A 96 -5.10 -4.62 -25.60
C PHE A 96 -5.72 -4.33 -24.22
N VAL A 97 -6.90 -4.90 -23.93
CA VAL A 97 -7.52 -4.79 -22.61
C VAL A 97 -6.65 -5.46 -21.54
N GLY A 98 -6.10 -6.65 -21.82
CA GLY A 98 -5.14 -7.31 -20.93
C GLY A 98 -3.88 -6.47 -20.69
N PHE A 99 -3.37 -5.80 -21.72
CA PHE A 99 -2.23 -4.88 -21.58
C PHE A 99 -2.56 -3.67 -20.69
N LEU A 100 -3.74 -3.07 -20.86
CA LEU A 100 -4.15 -1.92 -20.08
C LEU A 100 -4.35 -2.29 -18.60
N LEU A 101 -4.94 -3.46 -18.33
CA LEU A 101 -5.11 -3.98 -16.97
C LEU A 101 -3.77 -4.27 -16.29
N ILE A 102 -2.80 -4.88 -16.99
CA ILE A 102 -1.47 -5.14 -16.40
C ILE A 102 -0.70 -3.84 -16.13
N CYS A 103 -0.82 -2.82 -16.99
CA CYS A 103 -0.23 -1.50 -16.75
C CYS A 103 -0.84 -0.82 -15.52
N LEU A 104 -2.16 -0.93 -15.33
CA LEU A 104 -2.85 -0.38 -14.17
C LEU A 104 -2.42 -1.09 -12.88
N VAL A 105 -2.33 -2.43 -12.91
CA VAL A 105 -1.78 -3.24 -11.80
C VAL A 105 -0.34 -2.84 -11.46
N LEU A 106 0.49 -2.60 -12.47
CA LEU A 106 1.87 -2.17 -12.29
C LEU A 106 1.93 -0.81 -11.60
N PHE A 107 1.11 0.15 -12.01
CA PHE A 107 1.04 1.47 -11.38
C PHE A 107 0.60 1.39 -9.91
N PHE A 108 -0.45 0.62 -9.61
CA PHE A 108 -0.93 0.46 -8.22
C PHE A 108 0.07 -0.25 -7.31
N ASN A 109 0.75 -1.31 -7.79
CA ASN A 109 1.78 -1.99 -7.01
C ASN A 109 3.06 -1.16 -6.85
N MET A 110 3.42 -0.34 -7.84
CA MET A 110 4.54 0.60 -7.72
C MET A 110 4.28 1.63 -6.60
N LEU A 111 3.09 2.24 -6.59
CA LEU A 111 2.70 3.18 -5.53
C LEU A 111 2.67 2.51 -4.15
N ALA A 112 2.12 1.29 -4.07
CA ALA A 112 2.04 0.55 -2.83
C ALA A 112 3.44 0.17 -2.28
N THR A 113 4.36 -0.25 -3.15
CA THR A 113 5.74 -0.57 -2.77
C THR A 113 6.49 0.70 -2.33
N TYR A 114 6.28 1.83 -3.00
CA TYR A 114 6.90 3.10 -2.62
C TYR A 114 6.48 3.54 -1.20
N ILE A 115 5.17 3.57 -0.92
CA ILE A 115 4.64 3.91 0.41
C ILE A 115 5.10 2.85 1.44
N GLY A 116 5.10 1.59 1.03
CA GLY A 116 5.56 0.40 1.75
C GLY A 116 6.98 0.50 2.31
N VAL A 117 7.89 1.12 1.55
CA VAL A 117 9.30 1.29 1.95
C VAL A 117 9.54 2.63 2.64
N ALA A 118 8.93 3.72 2.15
CA ALA A 118 9.20 5.07 2.66
C ALA A 118 8.74 5.24 4.12
N GLN A 119 7.58 4.68 4.47
CA GLN A 119 6.99 4.85 5.80
C GLN A 119 7.77 4.12 6.90
N PRO A 120 8.19 2.85 6.72
CA PRO A 120 9.06 2.19 7.70
C PRO A 120 10.44 2.81 7.81
N TYR A 121 11.05 3.21 6.69
CA TYR A 121 12.37 3.83 6.69
C TYR A 121 12.44 5.07 7.59
N HIS A 122 11.47 6.00 7.44
CA HIS A 122 11.44 7.22 8.24
C HIS A 122 11.18 6.93 9.73
N THR A 123 10.29 5.97 10.01
CA THR A 123 9.89 5.63 11.37
C THR A 123 11.02 4.93 12.14
N TYR A 124 11.71 3.96 11.51
CA TYR A 124 12.88 3.32 12.12
C TYR A 124 14.01 4.31 12.39
N ARG A 125 14.23 5.26 11.49
CA ARG A 125 15.25 6.30 11.70
C ARG A 125 14.94 7.16 12.94
N LEU A 126 13.69 7.58 13.11
CA LEU A 126 13.26 8.35 14.28
C LEU A 126 13.37 7.54 15.58
N MET A 127 13.02 6.25 15.55
CA MET A 127 13.14 5.36 16.72
C MET A 127 14.57 5.20 17.23
N THR A 128 15.58 5.31 16.36
CA THR A 128 16.99 5.21 16.76
C THR A 128 17.55 6.46 17.45
N ALA A 129 16.81 7.58 17.48
CA ALA A 129 17.26 8.84 18.09
C ALA A 129 17.04 8.90 19.63
N GLY A 130 16.83 7.76 20.28
CA GLY A 130 16.65 7.67 21.74
C GLY A 130 15.21 7.96 22.20
N PRO A 131 14.98 8.26 23.50
CA PRO A 131 13.63 8.36 24.08
C PRO A 131 12.80 9.50 23.49
N THR A 132 13.40 10.64 23.17
CA THR A 132 12.72 11.76 22.48
C THR A 132 12.42 11.43 21.01
N GLY A 133 13.30 10.69 20.35
CA GLY A 133 13.07 10.16 19.00
C GLY A 133 11.91 9.18 18.93
N PHE A 134 11.74 8.36 19.97
CA PHE A 134 10.62 7.43 20.09
C PHE A 134 9.26 8.16 20.19
N GLU A 135 9.14 9.20 21.02
CA GLU A 135 7.92 10.02 21.10
C GLU A 135 7.60 10.72 19.77
N ALA A 136 8.63 11.23 19.08
CA ALA A 136 8.47 11.82 17.75
C ALA A 136 8.04 10.78 16.69
N ALA A 137 8.59 9.56 16.74
CA ALA A 137 8.20 8.46 15.86
C ALA A 137 6.74 8.06 16.05
N ALA A 138 6.28 8.03 17.30
CA ALA A 138 4.89 7.77 17.65
C ALA A 138 3.93 8.85 17.13
N ALA A 139 4.27 10.12 17.34
CA ALA A 139 3.50 11.25 16.83
C ALA A 139 3.41 11.24 15.30
N TYR A 140 4.52 10.95 14.60
CA TYR A 140 4.56 10.81 13.14
C TYR A 140 3.69 9.63 12.66
N TYR A 141 3.79 8.49 13.33
CA TYR A 141 3.06 7.28 12.96
C TYR A 141 1.54 7.41 13.16
N LEU A 142 1.11 8.19 14.15
CA LEU A 142 -0.31 8.43 14.46
C LEU A 142 -0.96 9.51 13.58
N HIS A 143 -0.18 10.23 12.77
CA HIS A 143 -0.72 11.30 11.93
C HIS A 143 -1.76 10.76 10.93
N LYS A 144 -2.94 11.40 10.87
CA LYS A 144 -4.09 10.93 10.06
C LYS A 144 -3.72 10.69 8.60
N ASP A 145 -2.99 11.62 7.98
CA ASP A 145 -2.59 11.48 6.58
C ASP A 145 -1.72 10.23 6.35
N ILE A 146 -0.77 9.98 7.25
CA ILE A 146 0.18 8.87 7.16
C ILE A 146 -0.55 7.52 7.33
N ILE A 147 -1.60 7.48 8.15
CA ILE A 147 -2.50 6.34 8.30
C ILE A 147 -3.33 6.14 7.03
N SER A 148 -3.90 7.22 6.46
CA SER A 148 -4.66 7.17 5.22
C SER A 148 -3.85 6.62 4.05
N TRP A 149 -2.61 7.08 3.86
CA TRP A 149 -1.70 6.57 2.83
C TRP A 149 -1.39 5.08 3.01
N ARG A 150 -1.27 4.61 4.26
CA ARG A 150 -1.04 3.19 4.54
C ARG A 150 -2.25 2.34 4.16
N HIS A 151 -3.45 2.77 4.55
CA HIS A 151 -4.67 2.06 4.18
C HIS A 151 -4.93 2.09 2.66
N LEU A 152 -4.61 3.22 2.01
CA LEU A 152 -4.66 3.33 0.55
C LEU A 152 -3.71 2.30 -0.09
N SER A 153 -2.46 2.22 0.37
CA SER A 153 -1.47 1.26 -0.12
C SER A 153 -1.97 -0.19 0.00
N ILE A 154 -2.52 -0.56 1.17
CA ILE A 154 -3.04 -1.92 1.40
C ILE A 154 -4.25 -2.20 0.51
N LYS A 155 -5.17 -1.25 0.35
CA LYS A 155 -6.33 -1.40 -0.55
C LYS A 155 -5.91 -1.53 -2.01
N LEU A 156 -4.95 -0.72 -2.45
CA LEU A 156 -4.40 -0.78 -3.82
C LEU A 156 -3.69 -2.11 -4.09
N MET A 157 -2.96 -2.65 -3.12
CA MET A 157 -2.34 -3.97 -3.24
C MET A 157 -3.39 -5.09 -3.24
N LEU A 158 -4.42 -5.02 -2.39
CA LEU A 158 -5.47 -6.05 -2.34
C LEU A 158 -6.35 -6.06 -3.59
N ILE A 159 -6.65 -4.88 -4.16
CA ILE A 159 -7.43 -4.79 -5.40
C ILE A 159 -6.59 -5.16 -6.64
N SER A 160 -5.26 -4.98 -6.58
CA SER A 160 -4.39 -5.35 -7.70
C SER A 160 -4.32 -6.87 -7.91
N LEU A 161 -4.46 -7.68 -6.86
CA LEU A 161 -4.46 -9.16 -6.92
C LEU A 161 -5.55 -9.76 -7.84
N PRO A 162 -6.86 -9.47 -7.66
CA PRO A 162 -7.89 -9.98 -8.54
C PRO A 162 -7.78 -9.42 -9.96
N ILE A 163 -7.36 -8.15 -10.11
CA ILE A 163 -7.15 -7.54 -11.43
C ILE A 163 -6.00 -8.25 -12.17
N TYR A 164 -4.91 -8.57 -11.47
CA TYR A 164 -3.78 -9.30 -12.03
C TYR A 164 -4.17 -10.73 -12.46
N LEU A 165 -4.97 -11.43 -11.65
CA LEU A 165 -5.49 -12.75 -11.99
C LEU A 165 -6.38 -12.69 -13.24
N ALA A 166 -7.30 -11.72 -13.30
CA ALA A 166 -8.19 -11.51 -14.45
C ALA A 166 -7.39 -11.18 -15.73
N SER A 167 -6.40 -10.29 -15.63
CA SER A 167 -5.52 -9.93 -16.73
C SER A 167 -4.68 -11.11 -17.22
N SER A 168 -4.18 -11.95 -16.31
CA SER A 168 -3.41 -13.15 -16.64
C SER A 168 -4.28 -14.19 -17.33
N GLY A 169 -5.54 -14.34 -16.90
CA GLY A 169 -6.53 -15.24 -17.52
C GLY A 169 -6.87 -14.83 -18.95
N LEU A 170 -7.16 -13.54 -19.18
CA LEU A 170 -7.41 -13.02 -20.53
C LEU A 170 -6.25 -13.29 -21.49
N ARG A 171 -5.01 -13.12 -21.01
CA ARG A 171 -3.83 -13.40 -21.81
C ARG A 171 -3.63 -14.88 -22.10
N PHE A 172 -3.93 -15.75 -21.14
CA PHE A 172 -3.85 -17.20 -21.34
C PHE A 172 -4.79 -17.65 -22.47
N VAL A 173 -6.02 -17.13 -22.51
CA VAL A 173 -6.99 -17.40 -23.58
C VAL A 173 -6.46 -16.97 -24.94
N VAL A 174 -5.96 -15.73 -25.08
CA VAL A 174 -5.41 -15.22 -26.35
C VAL A 174 -4.21 -16.03 -26.82
N LYS A 175 -3.35 -16.46 -25.89
CA LYS A 175 -2.17 -17.27 -26.24
C LYS A 175 -2.60 -18.66 -26.74
N PHE A 176 -3.56 -19.28 -26.06
CA PHE A 176 -4.06 -20.59 -26.44
C PHE A 176 -4.73 -20.59 -27.83
N ASP A 177 -5.51 -19.56 -28.14
CA ASP A 177 -6.19 -19.46 -29.45
C ASP A 177 -5.22 -19.26 -30.62
N ARG A 178 -4.15 -18.47 -30.39
CA ARG A 178 -3.06 -18.29 -31.36
C ARG A 178 -2.25 -19.57 -31.58
N ASP A 179 -1.93 -20.29 -30.51
CA ASP A 179 -1.19 -21.56 -30.60
C ASP A 179 -2.01 -22.62 -31.35
N ASN A 180 -3.34 -22.64 -31.15
CA ASN A 180 -4.25 -23.53 -31.88
C ASN A 180 -4.31 -23.18 -33.39
N SER A 181 -4.40 -21.90 -33.73
CA SER A 181 -4.43 -21.42 -35.12
C SER A 181 -3.15 -21.69 -35.92
N THR A 182 -2.02 -21.89 -35.22
CA THR A 182 -0.69 -22.10 -35.84
C THR A 182 -0.36 -23.59 -36.05
N SER A 183 -1.17 -24.51 -35.53
CA SER A 183 -0.94 -25.95 -35.68
C SER A 183 -1.21 -26.42 -37.12
N PRO A 184 -0.32 -27.21 -37.76
CA PRO A 184 -0.53 -27.70 -39.12
C PRO A 184 -1.75 -28.63 -39.16
N PRO A 185 -2.53 -28.63 -40.27
CA PRO A 185 -3.68 -29.51 -40.39
C PRO A 185 -3.19 -30.96 -40.26
N LEU A 186 -3.73 -31.69 -39.30
CA LEU A 186 -3.56 -33.13 -39.19
C LEU A 186 -3.93 -33.73 -40.55
N GLY A 187 -2.91 -34.27 -41.24
CA GLY A 187 -3.07 -34.87 -42.56
C GLY A 187 -4.19 -35.92 -42.55
N PRO A 188 -4.90 -36.09 -43.68
CA PRO A 188 -6.03 -37.01 -43.76
C PRO A 188 -5.58 -38.41 -43.37
N LYS A 189 -6.36 -39.05 -42.48
CA LYS A 189 -6.24 -40.48 -42.15
C LYS A 189 -6.55 -41.35 -43.36
#